data_AF-A0A7Y3I1J4-F1
#
_entry.id   AF-A0A7Y3I1J4-F1
#
_cell.length_a   1.000
_cell.length_b   1.000
_cell.length_c   1.000
_cell.angle_alpha   90.00
_cell.angle_beta   90.00
_cell.angle_gamma   90.00
#
_symmetry.space_group_name_H-M   'P 1'
#
loop_
_entity.id
_entity.type
_entity.pdbx_description
1 polymer ?
#
loop_
_entity_poly.entity_id
_entity_poly.type
_entity_poly.pdbx_seq_one_letter_code
_entity_poly.pdbx_strand_id
1 'polypeptide(L)'
;MLQAFINIFRIPDLRNRVLFTLGVLIVYRVGFWVPIAGVNQTALVEAAQRASSDSTGFGRILDYASIFSGGSFSQSTIFGLGIMPYITASIIFQLLQTAVPRLQELKKEGASGQQKITEWTRYATVAMCVIQSVMWLK
;
A
#
# COMPACT_ATOMS: atom_id res chain seq x y z
N MET A 1 -10.91 -2.86 28.73
CA MET A 1 -10.91 -3.10 27.27
C MET A 1 -12.33 -3.16 26.70
N LEU A 2 -13.23 -4.04 27.20
CA LEU A 2 -14.62 -4.12 26.70
C LEU A 2 -15.43 -2.82 26.81
N GLN A 3 -15.26 -2.06 27.90
CA GLN A 3 -15.91 -0.76 28.07
C GLN A 3 -15.49 0.27 27.01
N ALA A 4 -14.29 0.16 26.43
CA ALA A 4 -13.86 1.05 25.34
C ALA A 4 -14.65 0.76 24.05
N PHE A 5 -14.91 -0.51 23.75
CA PHE A 5 -15.77 -0.91 22.62
C PHE A 5 -17.22 -0.45 22.80
N ILE A 6 -17.76 -0.52 24.03
CA ILE A 6 -19.12 -0.04 24.32
C ILE A 6 -19.18 1.50 24.25
N ASN A 7 -18.13 2.20 24.70
CA ASN A 7 -18.07 3.67 24.64
C ASN A 7 -17.96 4.22 23.21
N ILE A 8 -17.41 3.45 22.26
CA ILE A 8 -17.41 3.81 20.83
C ILE A 8 -18.83 4.00 20.30
N PHE A 9 -19.77 3.15 20.71
CA PHE A 9 -21.18 3.25 20.28
C PHE A 9 -21.97 4.28 21.09
N ARG A 10 -21.49 4.64 22.29
CA ARG A 10 -22.17 5.57 23.19
C ARG A 10 -21.83 7.04 22.92
N ILE A 11 -20.62 7.32 22.42
CA ILE A 11 -20.17 8.68 22.09
C ILE A 11 -20.44 8.95 20.60
N PRO A 12 -21.27 9.94 20.25
CA PRO A 12 -21.66 10.20 18.87
C PRO A 12 -20.47 10.57 17.95
N ASP A 13 -19.44 11.24 18.47
CA ASP A 13 -18.22 11.57 17.73
C ASP A 13 -17.43 10.31 17.33
N LEU A 14 -17.25 9.36 18.26
CA LEU A 14 -16.59 8.08 18.00
C LEU A 14 -17.38 7.23 17.00
N ARG A 15 -18.71 7.16 17.16
CA ARG A 15 -19.59 6.45 16.23
C ARG A 15 -19.45 7.00 14.80
N ASN A 16 -19.44 8.32 14.64
CA ASN A 16 -19.29 8.95 13.33
C ASN A 16 -17.93 8.66 12.69
N ARG A 17 -16.84 8.68 13.48
CA ARG A 17 -15.50 8.29 12.98
C ARG A 17 -15.45 6.83 12.54
N VAL A 18 -16.03 5.92 13.33
CA VAL A 18 -16.07 4.50 13.00
C VAL A 18 -16.91 4.24 11.74
N LEU A 19 -18.07 4.88 11.61
CA LEU A 19 -18.90 4.81 10.41
C LEU A 19 -18.17 5.38 9.19
N PHE A 20 -17.42 6.47 9.34
CA PHE A 20 -16.60 7.03 8.27
C PHE A 20 -15.50 6.05 7.84
N THR A 21 -14.75 5.48 8.78
CA THR A 21 -13.71 4.47 8.47
C THR A 21 -14.32 3.24 7.78
N LEU A 22 -15.46 2.73 8.28
CA LEU A 22 -16.20 1.63 7.63
C LEU A 22 -16.64 1.99 6.22
N GLY A 23 -17.15 3.21 6.00
CA GLY A 23 -17.54 3.71 4.69
C GLY A 23 -16.36 3.74 3.71
N VAL A 24 -15.20 4.25 4.13
CA VAL A 24 -13.97 4.25 3.32
C VAL A 24 -13.51 2.83 2.99
N LEU A 25 -13.59 1.89 3.94
CA LEU A 25 -13.26 0.49 3.69
C LEU A 25 -14.20 -0.18 2.68
N ILE A 26 -15.50 0.16 2.71
CA ILE A 26 -16.46 -0.32 1.72
C ILE A 26 -16.10 0.22 0.32
N VAL A 27 -15.78 1.51 0.21
CA VAL A 27 -15.35 2.11 -1.07
C VAL A 27 -14.08 1.45 -1.60
N TYR A 28 -13.09 1.21 -0.73
CA TYR A 28 -11.88 0.46 -1.09
C TYR A 28 -12.23 -0.95 -1.59
N ARG A 29 -13.15 -1.64 -0.93
CA ARG A 29 -13.53 -3.01 -1.31
C ARG A 29 -14.28 -3.06 -2.64
N VAL A 30 -15.15 -2.08 -2.90
CA VAL A 30 -15.84 -1.94 -4.19
C VAL A 30 -14.83 -1.66 -5.31
N GLY A 31 -13.84 -0.79 -5.09
CA GLY A 31 -12.82 -0.52 -6.10
C GLY A 31 -11.87 -1.70 -6.36
N PHE A 32 -11.67 -2.58 -5.38
CA PHE A 32 -10.94 -3.84 -5.57
C PHE A 32 -11.71 -4.82 -6.47
N TRP A 33 -13.02 -4.66 -6.63
CA TRP A 33 -13.84 -5.47 -7.54
C TRP A 33 -13.91 -4.92 -8.96
N VAL A 34 -13.28 -3.76 -9.24
CA VAL A 34 -13.24 -3.19 -10.59
C VAL A 34 -11.95 -3.64 -11.28
N PRO A 35 -12.01 -4.64 -12.19
CA PRO A 35 -10.85 -5.06 -12.97
C PRO A 35 -10.46 -4.00 -13.98
N ILE A 36 -9.16 -3.84 -14.20
CA ILE A 36 -8.62 -2.95 -15.24
C ILE A 36 -8.74 -3.69 -16.58
N ALA A 37 -9.40 -3.05 -17.55
CA ALA A 37 -9.45 -3.55 -18.91
C ALA A 37 -8.05 -3.45 -19.56
N GLY A 38 -7.48 -4.58 -19.96
CA GLY A 38 -6.20 -4.62 -20.69
C GLY A 38 -5.12 -5.56 -20.13
N VAL A 39 -5.34 -6.20 -18.98
CA VAL A 39 -4.36 -7.14 -18.40
C VAL A 39 -4.85 -8.58 -18.52
N ASN A 40 -4.02 -9.44 -19.11
CA ASN A 40 -4.32 -10.85 -19.31
C ASN A 40 -4.09 -11.62 -17.99
N GLN A 41 -5.16 -11.78 -17.22
CA GLN A 41 -5.15 -12.38 -15.87
C GLN A 41 -4.51 -13.78 -15.86
N THR A 42 -4.67 -14.53 -16.96
CA THR A 42 -4.10 -15.86 -17.17
C THR A 42 -2.56 -15.86 -17.20
N ALA A 43 -1.93 -14.84 -17.80
CA ALA A 43 -0.47 -14.73 -17.88
C ALA A 43 0.16 -14.35 -16.53
N LEU A 44 -0.53 -13.55 -15.71
CA LEU A 44 -0.09 -13.25 -14.35
C LEU A 44 -0.17 -14.46 -13.42
N VAL A 45 -1.22 -15.28 -13.56
CA VAL A 45 -1.37 -16.53 -12.79
C VAL A 45 -0.28 -17.53 -13.19
N GLU A 46 0.03 -17.67 -14.48
CA GLU A 46 1.13 -18.52 -14.95
C GLU A 46 2.50 -18.00 -14.48
N ALA A 47 2.73 -16.69 -14.50
CA ALA A 47 3.97 -16.09 -14.00
C ALA A 47 4.10 -16.24 -12.46
N ALA A 48 3.00 -16.08 -11.72
CA ALA A 48 2.96 -16.31 -10.28
C ALA A 48 3.21 -17.80 -9.96
N GLN A 49 2.56 -18.74 -10.64
CA GLN A 49 2.79 -20.17 -10.46
C GLN A 49 4.21 -20.61 -10.81
N ARG A 50 4.81 -20.04 -11.87
CA ARG A 50 6.22 -20.29 -12.22
C ARG A 50 7.17 -19.72 -11.16
N ALA A 51 6.86 -18.56 -10.58
CA ALA A 51 7.64 -17.95 -9.50
C ALA A 51 7.48 -18.64 -8.13
N SER A 52 6.33 -19.27 -7.84
CA SER A 52 6.09 -20.05 -6.62
C SER A 52 6.82 -21.40 -6.61
N SER A 53 7.20 -21.89 -7.80
CA SER A 53 7.91 -23.17 -7.96
C SER A 53 9.40 -23.05 -7.67
N ASP A 54 9.97 -21.85 -7.79
CA ASP A 54 11.36 -21.54 -7.48
C ASP A 54 11.41 -20.86 -6.10
N SER A 55 12.02 -21.53 -5.13
CA SER A 55 12.18 -21.09 -3.74
C SER A 55 13.17 -19.92 -3.57
N THR A 56 13.24 -19.00 -4.53
CA THR A 56 14.03 -17.77 -4.46
C THR A 56 13.24 -16.67 -3.75
N GLY A 57 13.93 -15.79 -3.01
CA GLY A 57 13.32 -14.73 -2.19
C GLY A 57 12.35 -13.79 -2.93
N PHE A 58 12.41 -13.75 -4.26
CA PHE A 58 11.49 -13.01 -5.12
C PHE A 58 10.06 -13.58 -5.12
N GLY A 59 9.91 -14.92 -5.09
CA GLY A 59 8.61 -15.59 -4.97
C GLY A 59 7.91 -15.28 -3.65
N ARG A 60 8.67 -15.20 -2.54
CA ARG A 60 8.12 -14.81 -1.22
C ARG A 60 7.70 -13.34 -1.18
N ILE A 61 8.42 -12.44 -1.85
CA ILE A 61 8.05 -11.03 -1.96
C ILE A 61 6.76 -10.86 -2.75
N LEU A 62 6.59 -11.62 -3.85
CA LEU A 62 5.35 -11.68 -4.62
C LEU A 62 4.18 -12.25 -3.81
N ASP A 63 4.43 -13.27 -2.99
CA ASP A 63 3.41 -13.87 -2.14
C ASP A 63 2.95 -12.89 -1.04
N TYR A 64 3.90 -12.20 -0.38
CA TYR A 64 3.57 -11.10 0.54
C TYR A 64 2.86 -9.96 -0.17
N ALA A 65 3.29 -9.58 -1.39
CA ALA A 65 2.63 -8.57 -2.20
C ALA A 65 1.16 -8.91 -2.47
N SER A 66 0.86 -10.18 -2.73
CA SER A 66 -0.51 -10.66 -2.96
C SER A 66 -1.40 -10.55 -1.72
N ILE A 67 -0.84 -10.78 -0.54
CA ILE A 67 -1.52 -10.64 0.77
C ILE A 67 -1.76 -9.16 1.09
N PHE A 68 -0.75 -8.30 0.88
CA PHE A 68 -0.84 -6.85 1.11
C PHE A 68 -1.70 -6.12 0.07
N SER A 69 -1.92 -6.72 -1.11
CA SER A 69 -2.86 -6.25 -2.13
C SER A 69 -4.33 -6.60 -1.80
N GLY A 70 -4.59 -7.56 -0.90
CA GLY A 70 -5.95 -7.91 -0.46
C GLY A 70 -6.52 -9.20 -1.05
N GLY A 71 -5.65 -10.11 -1.50
CA GLY A 71 -5.98 -11.52 -1.74
C GLY A 71 -6.03 -11.97 -3.19
N SER A 72 -5.69 -11.12 -4.17
CA SER A 72 -5.57 -11.58 -5.56
C SER A 72 -4.73 -10.64 -6.41
N PHE A 73 -3.41 -10.84 -6.41
CA PHE A 73 -2.55 -10.32 -7.49
C PHE A 73 -2.93 -10.97 -8.84
N SER A 74 -3.75 -12.02 -8.82
CA SER A 74 -4.34 -12.70 -9.99
C SER A 74 -5.41 -11.86 -10.71
N GLN A 75 -5.98 -10.84 -10.06
CA GLN A 75 -6.90 -9.91 -10.71
C GLN A 75 -6.27 -8.51 -10.72
N SER A 76 -5.89 -8.05 -11.92
CA SER A 76 -5.46 -6.69 -12.14
C SER A 76 -6.65 -5.75 -11.93
N THR A 77 -6.75 -5.16 -10.75
CA THR A 77 -7.84 -4.25 -10.35
C THR A 77 -7.31 -2.83 -10.19
N ILE A 78 -8.18 -1.82 -10.21
CA ILE A 78 -7.78 -0.41 -10.08
C ILE A 78 -6.96 -0.17 -8.80
N PHE A 79 -7.22 -0.96 -7.75
CA PHE A 79 -6.46 -0.99 -6.51
C PHE A 79 -5.54 -2.22 -6.38
N GLY A 80 -5.12 -2.84 -7.48
CA GLY A 80 -4.34 -4.09 -7.47
C GLY A 80 -2.95 -3.95 -6.83
N LEU A 81 -2.36 -2.74 -6.87
CA LEU A 81 -1.14 -2.43 -6.12
C LEU A 81 -1.41 -2.05 -4.66
N GLY A 82 -2.65 -1.77 -4.29
CA GLY A 82 -3.08 -1.41 -2.95
C GLY A 82 -2.27 -0.26 -2.35
N ILE A 83 -1.91 -0.40 -1.07
CA ILE A 83 -1.11 0.58 -0.32
C ILE A 83 0.40 0.28 -0.39
N MET A 84 0.81 -0.80 -1.07
CA MET A 84 2.19 -1.27 -1.11
C MET A 84 3.19 -0.25 -1.66
N PRO A 85 2.93 0.46 -2.78
CA PRO A 85 3.88 1.46 -3.29
C PRO A 85 4.20 2.55 -2.26
N TYR A 86 3.22 2.90 -1.42
CA TYR A 86 3.41 3.86 -0.34
C TYR A 86 4.24 3.27 0.80
N ILE A 87 3.95 2.03 1.23
CA ILE A 87 4.75 1.33 2.24
C ILE A 87 6.21 1.24 1.79
N THR A 88 6.46 0.79 0.57
CA THR A 88 7.82 0.66 0.02
C THR A 88 8.53 2.02 -0.03
N ALA A 89 7.88 3.07 -0.54
CA ALA A 89 8.45 4.41 -0.54
C ALA A 89 8.79 4.90 0.88
N SER A 90 7.91 4.66 1.85
CA SER A 90 8.14 5.06 3.24
C SER A 90 9.35 4.36 3.87
N ILE A 91 9.57 3.08 3.54
CA ILE A 91 10.74 2.31 3.98
C ILE A 91 12.01 2.86 3.32
N ILE A 92 11.96 3.19 2.02
CA ILE A 92 13.09 3.79 1.32
C ILE A 92 13.49 5.12 1.99
N PHE A 93 12.53 5.99 2.31
CA PHE A 93 12.82 7.24 3.02
C PHE A 93 13.29 7.00 4.46
N GLN A 94 12.78 6.00 5.17
CA GLN A 94 13.28 5.62 6.49
C GLN A 94 14.74 5.16 6.45
N LEU A 95 15.12 4.38 5.43
CA LEU A 95 16.51 3.94 5.22
C LEU A 95 17.41 5.11 4.77
N LEU A 96 16.93 5.96 3.86
CA LEU A 96 17.66 7.16 3.41
C LEU A 96 17.94 8.15 4.55
N GLN A 97 17.06 8.26 5.54
CA GLN A 97 17.31 9.06 6.75
C GLN A 97 18.51 8.58 7.56
N THR A 98 18.84 7.29 7.50
CA THR A 98 20.01 6.73 8.19
C THR A 98 21.29 6.79 7.37
N ALA A 99 21.19 6.82 6.04
CA ALA A 99 22.32 6.88 5.13
C ALA A 99 22.74 8.31 4.74
N VAL A 100 21.80 9.27 4.72
CA VAL A 100 22.03 10.64 4.25
C VAL A 100 21.94 11.64 5.41
N PRO A 101 23.05 12.32 5.78
CA PRO A 101 23.07 13.22 6.94
C PRO A 101 22.11 14.42 6.80
N ARG A 102 21.87 14.92 5.58
CA ARG A 102 20.89 15.98 5.31
C ARG A 102 19.45 15.57 5.65
N LEU A 103 19.07 14.32 5.38
CA LEU A 103 17.73 13.82 5.75
C LEU A 103 17.64 13.52 7.25
N GLN A 104 18.76 13.17 7.88
CA GLN A 104 18.85 13.00 9.31
C GLN A 104 18.67 14.33 10.05
N GLU A 105 19.23 15.43 9.53
CA GLU A 105 19.01 16.79 10.04
C GLU A 105 17.55 17.22 9.90
N LEU A 106 16.93 16.99 8.74
CA LEU A 106 15.50 17.20 8.55
C LEU A 106 14.66 16.40 9.56
N LYS A 107 15.02 15.16 9.85
CA LYS A 107 14.34 14.38 10.90
C LYS A 107 14.50 15.01 12.30
N LYS A 108 15.63 15.67 12.58
CA LYS A 108 15.90 16.35 13.86
C LYS A 108 15.13 17.68 14.00
N GLU A 109 14.65 18.28 12.91
CA GLU A 109 13.75 19.45 12.94
C GLU A 109 12.36 19.14 13.53
N GLY A 110 12.06 17.87 13.81
CA GLY A 110 10.83 17.47 14.50
C GLY A 110 9.63 17.44 13.55
N ALA A 111 8.56 18.16 13.91
CA ALA A 111 7.27 18.08 13.21
C ALA A 111 7.33 18.63 11.78
N SER A 112 8.05 19.73 11.53
CA SER A 112 8.15 20.33 10.19
C SER A 112 8.94 19.44 9.23
N GLY A 113 10.02 18.83 9.71
CA GLY A 113 10.86 17.95 8.91
C GLY A 113 10.20 16.61 8.60
N GLN A 114 9.44 16.04 9.55
CA GLN A 114 8.63 14.85 9.27
C GLN A 114 7.52 15.13 8.23
N GLN A 115 6.91 16.31 8.23
CA GLN A 115 5.95 16.69 7.21
C GLN A 115 6.59 16.73 5.81
N LYS A 116 7.75 17.37 5.66
CA LYS A 116 8.49 17.40 4.39
C LYS A 116 8.87 16.01 3.89
N ILE A 117 9.35 15.14 4.77
CA ILE A 117 9.66 13.74 4.42
C ILE A 117 8.41 12.99 3.96
N THR A 118 7.27 13.22 4.62
CA THR A 118 6.00 12.60 4.25
C THR A 118 5.53 13.07 2.88
N GLU A 119 5.67 14.36 2.57
CA GLU A 119 5.38 14.91 1.24
C GLU A 119 6.26 14.28 0.17
N TRP A 120 7.58 14.20 0.40
CA TRP A 120 8.51 13.55 -0.53
C TRP A 120 8.21 12.07 -0.72
N THR A 121 7.82 11.39 0.36
CA THR A 121 7.38 9.99 0.29
C THR A 121 6.16 9.85 -0.61
N ARG A 122 5.16 10.74 -0.49
CA ARG A 122 3.98 10.75 -1.36
C ARG A 122 4.33 10.98 -2.83
N TYR A 123 5.20 11.94 -3.12
CA TYR A 123 5.64 12.19 -4.51
C TYR A 123 6.40 11.00 -5.09
N ALA A 124 7.29 10.38 -4.32
CA ALA A 124 7.99 9.18 -4.74
C ALA A 124 7.05 8.00 -4.95
N THR A 125 6.02 7.85 -4.12
CA THR A 125 4.97 6.84 -4.32
C THR A 125 4.30 7.01 -5.67
N VAL A 126 3.92 8.24 -6.05
CA VAL A 126 3.27 8.48 -7.36
C VAL A 126 4.22 8.11 -8.50
N ALA A 127 5.50 8.50 -8.43
CA ALA A 127 6.49 8.13 -9.44
C ALA A 127 6.68 6.60 -9.53
N MET A 128 6.74 5.91 -8.39
CA MET A 128 6.81 4.45 -8.31
C MET A 128 5.57 3.78 -8.92
N CYS A 129 4.37 4.31 -8.66
CA CYS A 129 3.14 3.82 -9.26
C CYS A 129 3.15 3.96 -10.78
N VAL A 130 3.65 5.08 -11.33
CA VAL A 130 3.76 5.28 -12.79
C VAL A 130 4.71 4.24 -13.40
N ILE A 131 5.88 4.03 -12.79
CA ILE A 131 6.86 3.04 -13.25
C ILE A 131 6.28 1.62 -13.19
N GLN A 132 5.64 1.26 -12.07
CA GLN A 132 5.00 -0.05 -11.89
C GLN A 132 3.83 -0.26 -12.88
N SER A 133 3.04 0.79 -13.16
CA SER A 133 1.94 0.72 -14.14
C SER A 133 2.45 0.48 -15.55
N VAL A 134 3.53 1.14 -15.96
CA VAL A 134 4.17 0.93 -17.27
C VAL A 134 4.78 -0.47 -17.36
N MET A 135 5.35 -0.99 -16.26
CA MET A 135 5.90 -2.35 -16.19
C MET A 135 4.80 -3.41 -16.26
N TRP A 136 3.60 -3.15 -15.72
CA TRP A 136 2.47 -4.08 -15.77
C TRP A 136 1.75 -4.13 -17.13
N LEU A 137 1.86 -3.07 -17.94
CA LEU A 137 1.25 -2.98 -19.26
C LEU A 137 2.10 -3.58 -20.40
N LYS A 138 3.38 -3.87 -20.14
CA LYS A 138 4.31 -4.49 -21.09
C LYS A 138 4.49 -5.97 -20.78
#